data_AF-A0A704CVJ5-F1
#
_entry.id   AF-A0A704CVJ5-F1
#
_cell.length_a   1.000
_cell.length_b   1.000
_cell.length_c   1.000
_cell.angle_alpha   90.00
_cell.angle_beta   90.00
_cell.angle_gamma   90.00
#
_symmetry.space_group_name_H-M   'P 1'
#
loop_
_entity.id
_entity.type
_entity.pdbx_description
1 polymer ?
#
loop_
_entity_poly.entity_id
_entity_poly.type
_entity_poly.pdbx_seq_one_letter_code
_entity_poly.pdbx_strand_id
1 'polypeptide(L)'
;MWTGVNMDSSKRQFLQQLGVLTAGASLVPLAEAKFPFSPERHEGSPRHRYAMLIDLRRCIGCQSCTVSCTIENQTPQGAFRTTVNQYQVQREGSQEVTNVL
;
A
#
# COMPACT_ATOMS: atom_id res chain seq x y z
N MET A 1 -9.66 -26.23 3.00
CA MET A 1 -9.68 -25.36 4.19
C MET A 1 -8.93 -24.06 3.85
N TRP A 2 -9.56 -23.17 3.07
CA TRP A 2 -9.07 -21.82 2.79
C TRP A 2 -10.26 -20.90 3.05
N THR A 3 -10.20 -20.13 4.14
CA THR A 3 -11.17 -19.08 4.41
C THR A 3 -10.85 -17.90 3.51
N GLY A 4 -11.70 -17.66 2.51
CA GLY A 4 -11.69 -16.43 1.73
C GLY A 4 -11.92 -15.25 2.66
N VAL A 5 -10.88 -14.45 2.87
CA VAL A 5 -10.97 -13.23 3.66
C VAL A 5 -11.53 -12.13 2.77
N ASN A 6 -12.70 -11.66 3.17
CA ASN A 6 -13.51 -10.61 2.56
C ASN A 6 -12.73 -9.33 2.21
N MET A 7 -12.54 -9.05 0.92
CA MET A 7 -12.14 -7.72 0.40
C MET A 7 -13.36 -6.84 0.04
N ASP A 8 -14.55 -7.19 0.55
CA ASP A 8 -15.81 -6.49 0.23
C ASP A 8 -16.46 -5.82 1.46
N SER A 9 -15.92 -6.05 2.66
CA SER A 9 -16.42 -5.46 3.92
C SER A 9 -16.03 -3.99 4.07
N SER A 10 -14.79 -3.60 3.74
CA SER A 10 -14.32 -2.20 3.94
C SER A 10 -15.06 -1.17 3.08
N LYS A 11 -15.43 -1.51 1.83
CA LYS A 11 -16.16 -0.60 0.93
C LYS A 11 -17.60 -0.39 1.39
N ARG A 12 -18.26 -1.47 1.82
CA ARG A 12 -19.64 -1.43 2.33
C ARG A 12 -19.74 -0.70 3.66
N GLN A 13 -18.77 -0.89 4.55
CA GLN A 13 -18.71 -0.22 5.85
C GLN A 13 -18.47 1.29 5.70
N PHE A 14 -17.63 1.70 4.74
CA PHE A 14 -17.43 3.11 4.39
C PHE A 14 -18.71 3.79 3.88
N LEU A 15 -19.47 3.11 3.00
CA LEU A 15 -20.75 3.63 2.48
C LEU A 15 -21.84 3.67 3.55
N GLN A 16 -21.90 2.67 4.44
CA GLN A 16 -22.81 2.68 5.58
C GLN A 16 -22.51 3.85 6.53
N GLN A 17 -21.22 4.13 6.80
CA GLN A 17 -20.80 5.24 7.64
C GLN A 17 -21.10 6.61 7.02
N LEU A 18 -20.92 6.77 5.69
CA LEU A 18 -21.34 7.97 4.97
C LEU A 18 -22.87 8.15 4.94
N GLY A 19 -23.63 7.06 4.83
CA GLY A 19 -25.09 7.09 4.86
C GLY A 19 -25.67 7.48 6.23
N VAL A 20 -24.99 7.11 7.33
CA VAL A 20 -25.37 7.55 8.70
C VAL A 20 -25.07 9.04 8.90
N LEU A 21 -24.01 9.57 8.28
CA LEU A 21 -23.67 10.99 8.35
C LEU A 21 -24.72 11.88 7.68
N THR A 22 -25.29 11.50 6.54
CA THR A 22 -26.27 12.37 5.85
C THR A 22 -27.63 12.43 6.55
N ALA A 23 -28.03 11.39 7.29
CA ALA A 23 -29.26 11.38 8.07
C ALA A 23 -29.10 11.91 9.51
N GLY A 24 -27.90 11.85 10.09
CA GLY A 24 -27.61 12.22 11.48
C GLY A 24 -26.72 13.46 11.69
N ALA A 25 -26.23 14.12 10.63
CA ALA A 25 -25.30 15.25 10.72
C ALA A 25 -25.82 16.47 11.50
N SER A 26 -27.12 16.59 11.73
CA SER A 26 -27.68 17.69 12.52
C SER A 26 -27.45 17.56 14.03
N LEU A 27 -27.12 16.36 14.53
CA LEU A 27 -27.04 16.09 15.97
C LEU A 27 -25.66 15.64 16.47
N VAL A 28 -24.72 15.31 15.58
CA VAL A 28 -23.37 14.85 15.98
C VAL A 28 -22.33 15.86 15.51
N PRO A 29 -21.65 16.58 16.42
CA PRO A 29 -20.54 17.44 16.03
C PRO A 29 -19.44 16.60 15.39
N LEU A 30 -19.01 16.97 14.18
CA LEU A 30 -17.93 16.32 13.42
C LEU A 30 -16.63 16.15 14.25
N ALA A 31 -16.45 16.95 15.30
CA ALA A 31 -15.33 16.86 16.24
C ALA A 31 -15.30 15.56 17.07
N GLU A 32 -16.45 14.91 17.32
CA GLU A 32 -16.51 13.62 18.01
C GLU A 32 -16.61 12.42 17.07
N ALA A 33 -16.70 12.66 15.77
CA ALA A 33 -16.76 11.60 14.79
C ALA A 33 -15.37 10.95 14.67
N LYS A 34 -15.14 9.90 15.47
CA LYS A 34 -13.96 9.04 15.42
C LYS A 34 -13.99 8.22 14.13
N PHE A 35 -13.79 8.86 12.99
CA PHE A 35 -13.45 8.19 11.76
C PHE A 35 -11.96 7.80 11.84
N PRO A 36 -11.63 6.50 11.89
CA PRO A 36 -10.24 6.08 11.77
C PRO A 36 -9.80 6.35 10.33
N PHE A 37 -9.37 7.58 10.06
CA PHE A 37 -8.73 7.96 8.79
C PHE A 37 -7.31 7.38 8.66
N SER A 38 -6.78 6.81 9.74
CA SER A 38 -5.58 5.99 9.66
C SER A 38 -5.97 4.56 9.32
N PRO A 39 -5.49 4.01 8.19
CA PRO A 39 -5.67 2.58 7.92
C PRO A 39 -5.12 1.78 9.10
N GLU A 40 -5.77 0.66 9.42
CA GLU A 40 -5.32 -0.25 10.46
C GLU A 40 -3.91 -0.72 10.09
N ARG A 41 -2.92 -0.31 10.90
CA ARG A 41 -1.53 -0.67 10.69
C ARG A 41 -1.45 -2.19 10.82
N HIS A 42 -1.04 -2.89 9.76
CA HIS A 42 -0.69 -4.30 9.86
C HIS A 42 0.25 -4.51 11.05
N GLU A 43 -0.16 -5.39 11.97
CA GLU A 43 0.48 -5.51 13.28
C GLU A 43 1.98 -5.78 13.15
N GLY A 44 2.76 -4.99 13.89
CA GLY A 44 4.19 -5.20 14.13
C GLY A 44 4.45 -5.16 15.63
N SER A 45 5.69 -5.39 16.07
CA SER A 45 5.98 -5.42 17.51
C SER A 45 5.59 -4.07 18.17
N PRO A 46 4.87 -4.06 19.31
CA PRO A 46 4.48 -2.80 19.98
C PRO A 46 5.68 -2.02 20.52
N ARG A 47 6.84 -2.67 20.63
CA ARG A 47 8.08 -2.09 21.17
C ARG A 47 9.01 -1.52 20.10
N HIS A 48 8.96 -2.01 18.87
CA HIS A 48 9.88 -1.59 17.80
C HIS A 48 9.14 -1.23 16.53
N ARG A 49 9.55 -0.13 15.91
CA ARG A 49 9.08 0.31 14.59
C ARG A 49 10.15 0.01 13.56
N TYR A 50 9.87 -0.92 12.67
CA TYR A 50 10.77 -1.28 11.57
C TYR A 50 10.48 -0.43 10.34
N ALA A 51 11.54 -0.09 9.61
CA ALA A 51 11.47 0.59 8.32
C ALA A 51 12.51 -0.01 7.37
N MET A 52 12.25 0.08 6.06
CA MET A 52 13.15 -0.34 4.99
C MET A 52 13.46 0.87 4.11
N LEU A 53 14.73 1.07 3.76
CA LEU A 53 15.18 2.15 2.89
C LEU A 53 15.86 1.57 1.64
N ILE A 54 15.50 2.10 0.48
CA ILE A 54 16.03 1.69 -0.82
C ILE A 54 16.57 2.94 -1.53
N ASP A 55 17.87 2.99 -1.83
CA ASP A 55 18.45 4.09 -2.62
C ASP A 55 18.30 3.81 -4.12
N LEU A 56 17.33 4.48 -4.75
CA LEU A 56 17.04 4.32 -6.17
C LEU A 56 18.17 4.79 -7.09
N ARG A 57 19.07 5.65 -6.61
CA ARG A 57 20.22 6.12 -7.41
C ARG A 57 21.28 5.03 -7.63
N ARG A 58 21.28 4.00 -6.78
CA ARG A 58 22.15 2.82 -6.87
C ARG A 58 21.42 1.58 -7.37
N CYS A 59 20.09 1.62 -7.40
CA CYS A 59 19.30 0.56 -8.00
C CYS A 59 19.65 0.50 -9.50
N ILE A 60 19.84 -0.71 -10.02
CA ILE A 60 20.06 -0.96 -11.46
C ILE A 60 18.94 -1.81 -12.07
N GLY A 61 17.86 -2.04 -11.31
CA GLY A 61 16.71 -2.80 -11.80
C GLY A 61 16.97 -4.30 -12.02
N CYS A 62 17.96 -4.89 -11.35
CA CYS A 62 18.36 -6.29 -11.57
C CYS A 62 17.36 -7.35 -11.05
N GLN A 63 16.28 -6.94 -10.37
CA GLN A 63 15.22 -7.80 -9.82
C GLN A 63 15.70 -8.84 -8.78
N SER A 64 16.92 -8.73 -8.27
CA SER A 64 17.44 -9.64 -7.24
C SER A 64 16.61 -9.60 -5.96
N CYS A 65 16.10 -8.43 -5.58
CA CYS A 65 15.23 -8.26 -4.41
C CYS A 65 13.91 -9.04 -4.56
N THR A 66 13.32 -9.05 -5.75
CA THR A 66 12.11 -9.82 -6.05
C THR A 66 12.37 -11.32 -5.95
N VAL A 67 13.43 -11.80 -6.60
CA VAL A 67 13.80 -13.22 -6.57
C VAL A 67 14.10 -13.69 -5.15
N SER A 68 14.89 -12.92 -4.40
CA SER A 68 15.24 -13.24 -3.01
C SER A 68 14.00 -13.31 -2.12
N CYS A 69 13.05 -12.38 -2.29
CA CYS A 69 11.79 -12.39 -1.55
C CYS A 69 11.00 -13.68 -1.81
N THR A 70 10.86 -14.08 -3.07
CA THR A 70 10.14 -15.31 -3.46
C THR A 70 10.81 -16.58 -2.93
N ILE A 71 12.16 -16.67 -3.00
CA ILE A 71 12.90 -17.83 -2.50
C ILE A 71 12.72 -17.96 -0.98
N GLU A 72 12.90 -16.87 -0.25
CA GLU A 72 12.81 -16.87 1.22
C GLU A 72 11.38 -17.17 1.71
N ASN A 73 10.39 -16.58 1.04
CA ASN A 73 9.00 -16.64 1.51
C ASN A 73 8.15 -17.70 0.80
N GLN A 74 8.72 -18.42 -0.16
CA GLN A 74 8.06 -19.45 -0.96
C GLN A 74 6.68 -18.98 -1.49
N THR A 75 6.65 -17.79 -2.10
CA THR A 75 5.38 -17.19 -2.51
C THR A 75 4.68 -18.06 -3.57
N PRO A 76 3.33 -18.16 -3.55
CA PRO A 76 2.59 -18.89 -4.56
C PRO A 76 2.87 -18.35 -5.98
N GLN A 77 2.77 -19.24 -6.97
CA GLN A 77 2.99 -18.85 -8.36
C GLN A 77 1.99 -17.77 -8.80
N GLY A 78 2.50 -16.73 -9.46
CA GLY A 78 1.71 -15.56 -9.86
C GLY A 78 1.46 -14.54 -8.74
N ALA A 79 1.94 -14.78 -7.52
CA ALA A 79 1.86 -13.83 -6.41
C ALA A 79 3.24 -13.28 -6.05
N PHE A 80 3.37 -11.96 -6.03
CA PHE A 80 4.60 -11.26 -5.67
C PHE A 80 4.35 -10.32 -4.49
N ARG A 81 5.24 -10.36 -3.49
CA ARG A 81 5.19 -9.44 -2.34
C ARG A 81 5.93 -8.13 -2.59
N THR A 82 6.84 -8.11 -3.57
CA THR A 82 7.60 -6.93 -4.00
C THR A 82 7.77 -6.97 -5.52
N THR A 83 7.86 -5.80 -6.15
CA THR A 83 7.99 -5.66 -7.61
C THR A 83 8.90 -4.48 -7.93
N VAL A 84 9.65 -4.57 -9.03
CA VAL A 84 10.51 -3.48 -9.53
C VAL A 84 9.94 -3.02 -10.86
N ASN A 85 9.48 -1.77 -10.91
CA ASN A 85 8.91 -1.17 -12.12
C ASN A 85 9.97 -0.30 -12.78
N GLN A 86 10.17 -0.45 -14.08
CA GLN A 86 11.13 0.35 -14.84
C GLN A 86 10.36 1.27 -15.80
N TYR A 87 10.67 2.56 -15.78
CA TYR A 87 10.04 3.53 -16.68
C TYR A 87 11.08 4.53 -17.19
N GLN A 88 10.81 5.09 -18.36
CA GLN A 88 11.62 6.15 -18.93
C GLN A 88 10.89 7.47 -18.70
N VAL A 89 11.58 8.45 -18.13
CA VAL A 89 11.06 9.81 -18.06
C VAL A 89 11.81 10.67 -19.05
N GLN A 90 11.06 11.41 -19.84
CA GLN A 90 11.62 12.49 -20.64
C GLN A 90 11.39 13.79 -19.86
N ARG A 91 12.48 14.48 -19.50
CA ARG A 91 12.38 15.78 -18.83
C ARG A 91 12.25 16.87 -19.89
N GLU A 92 11.21 17.69 -19.78
CA GLU A 92 10.97 18.81 -20.68
C GLU A 92 12.18 19.77 -20.68
N GLY A 93 12.76 19.99 -21.87
CA GLY A 93 14.01 20.76 -22.04
C GLY A 93 15.31 19.95 -22.03
N SER A 94 15.26 18.63 -21.75
CA SER A 94 16.40 17.71 -21.82
C SER A 94 16.13 16.63 -22.87
N GLN A 95 16.95 16.56 -23.92
CA GLN A 95 16.88 15.47 -24.93
C GLN A 95 17.43 14.13 -24.42
N GLU A 96 17.84 14.06 -23.15
CA GLU A 96 18.32 12.83 -22.52
C GLU A 96 17.15 12.03 -21.93
N VAL A 97 16.95 10.81 -22.45
CA VAL A 97 16.02 9.84 -21.88
C VAL A 97 16.73 9.14 -20.73
N THR A 98 16.38 9.50 -19.49
CA THR A 98 16.92 8.82 -18.31
C THR A 98 15.99 7.68 -17.91
N ASN A 99 16.54 6.47 -17.79
CA ASN A 99 15.82 5.36 -17.14
C ASN A 99 15.63 5.72 -15.67
N VAL A 100 14.38 5.84 -15.23
CA VAL A 100 14.02 5.99 -13.82
C VAL A 100 13.50 4.65 -13.36
N LEU A 101 14.31 4.01 -12.53
CA LEU A 101 14.01 2.74 -11.90
C LEU A 101 13.09 2.92 -10.68
#